data_AF-A0A4R8T5C1-F1
#
_entry.id   AF-A0A4R8T5C1-F1
#
_cell.length_a   1.000
_cell.length_b   1.000
_cell.length_c   1.000
_cell.angle_alpha   90.00
_cell.angle_beta   90.00
_cell.angle_gamma   90.00
#
_symmetry.space_group_name_H-M   'P 1'
#
loop_
_entity.id
_entity.type
_entity.pdbx_description
1 polymer ?
#
loop_
_entity_poly.entity_id
_entity_poly.type
_entity_poly.pdbx_seq_one_letter_code
_entity_poly.pdbx_strand_id
1 'polypeptide(L)'
;MVHNAVVMYGTFTGIGSPDSKLNTPMMVEGAKAMDLWQIFYVSGSLLIKTSICATLIRIATHRRFKYALYGLIAMSAASTFIAILAVLTIIITLTYVVSVINIINDFSVAITPIFLLWNIQMRRRLKILTTIILGLGIL
;
A
#
# COMPACT_ATOMS: atom_id res chain seq x y z
N MET A 1 0.98 -3.67 -15.92
CA MET A 1 1.69 -4.44 -16.98
C MET A 1 3.01 -5.02 -16.48
N VAL A 2 3.90 -4.22 -15.85
CA VAL A 2 5.19 -4.70 -15.31
C VAL A 2 5.03 -5.82 -14.27
N HIS A 3 4.08 -5.69 -13.34
CA HIS A 3 3.76 -6.70 -12.33
C HIS A 3 3.50 -8.10 -12.94
N ASN A 4 2.65 -8.16 -13.97
CA ASN A 4 2.29 -9.44 -14.60
C ASN A 4 3.45 -10.02 -15.39
N ALA A 5 4.33 -9.19 -15.96
CA ALA A 5 5.54 -9.63 -16.64
C ALA A 5 6.54 -10.29 -15.67
N VAL A 6 6.72 -9.72 -14.46
CA VAL A 6 7.61 -10.30 -13.44
C VAL A 6 7.05 -11.63 -12.91
N VAL A 7 5.72 -11.71 -12.71
CA VAL A 7 5.06 -12.97 -12.30
C VAL A 7 5.19 -14.04 -13.38
N MET A 8 4.98 -13.68 -14.66
CA MET A 8 5.19 -14.61 -15.78
C MET A 8 6.63 -15.10 -15.84
N TYR A 9 7.62 -14.23 -15.66
CA TYR A 9 9.03 -14.63 -15.59
C TYR A 9 9.31 -15.57 -14.41
N GLY A 10 8.68 -15.33 -13.25
CA GLY A 10 8.76 -16.20 -12.08
C GLY A 10 8.25 -17.63 -12.32
N THR A 11 7.22 -17.82 -13.15
CA THR A 11 6.73 -19.17 -13.49
C THR A 11 7.72 -19.99 -14.31
N PHE A 12 8.63 -19.34 -15.07
CA PHE A 12 9.70 -20.03 -15.81
C PHE A 12 10.89 -20.42 -14.94
N THR A 13 11.07 -19.81 -13.76
CA THR A 13 12.15 -20.15 -12.81
C THR A 13 11.74 -21.17 -11.75
N GLY A 14 10.50 -21.68 -11.82
CA GLY A 14 10.01 -22.75 -10.93
C GLY A 14 9.22 -22.27 -9.71
N ILE A 15 8.84 -20.99 -9.62
CA ILE A 15 7.90 -20.49 -8.60
C ILE A 15 6.59 -21.27 -8.73
N GLY A 16 6.30 -22.12 -7.73
CA GLY A 16 5.10 -22.99 -7.68
C GLY A 16 5.37 -24.49 -7.84
N SER A 17 6.61 -24.94 -8.07
CA SER A 17 6.97 -26.37 -8.07
C SER A 17 7.25 -26.87 -6.64
N PRO A 18 6.93 -28.14 -6.30
CA PRO A 18 7.20 -28.70 -4.97
C PRO A 18 8.71 -28.66 -4.64
N ASP A 19 9.05 -28.30 -3.39
CA ASP A 19 10.43 -28.17 -2.89
C ASP A 19 11.30 -29.40 -3.17
N SER A 20 10.70 -30.58 -3.30
CA SER A 20 11.38 -31.84 -3.61
C SER A 20 12.04 -31.92 -5.00
N LYS A 21 11.74 -30.99 -5.91
CA LYS A 21 12.32 -30.93 -7.27
C LYS A 21 13.19 -29.70 -7.52
N LEU A 22 13.39 -28.83 -6.52
CA LEU A 22 14.09 -27.56 -6.69
C LEU A 22 15.58 -27.71 -6.38
N ASN A 23 16.42 -27.38 -7.36
CA ASN A 23 17.87 -27.27 -7.18
C ASN A 23 18.20 -25.93 -6.48
N THR A 24 19.20 -25.89 -5.60
CA THR A 24 19.61 -24.66 -4.86
C THR A 24 19.81 -23.41 -5.73
N PRO A 25 20.38 -23.47 -6.96
CA PRO A 25 20.47 -22.29 -7.83
C PRO A 25 19.10 -21.79 -8.34
N MET A 26 18.12 -22.68 -8.55
CA MET A 26 16.77 -22.30 -9.00
C MET A 26 15.98 -21.55 -7.93
N MET A 27 16.16 -21.91 -6.65
CA MET A 27 15.56 -21.19 -5.52
C MET A 27 16.07 -19.75 -5.42
N VAL A 28 17.37 -19.52 -5.65
CA VAL A 28 17.97 -18.17 -5.58
C VAL A 28 17.49 -17.30 -6.74
N GLU A 29 17.32 -17.87 -7.94
CA GLU A 29 16.74 -17.17 -9.09
C GLU A 29 15.27 -16.76 -8.84
N GLY A 30 14.47 -17.67 -8.25
CA GLY A 30 13.07 -17.42 -7.90
C GLY A 30 12.92 -16.33 -6.82
N ALA A 31 13.77 -16.34 -5.79
CA ALA A 31 13.75 -15.31 -4.74
C ALA A 31 13.98 -13.90 -5.31
N LYS A 32 14.93 -13.75 -6.26
CA LYS A 32 15.18 -12.45 -6.93
C LYS A 32 13.95 -11.93 -7.69
N ALA A 33 13.23 -12.83 -8.37
CA ALA A 33 12.01 -12.46 -9.10
C ALA A 33 10.88 -12.04 -8.14
N MET A 34 10.76 -12.72 -6.99
CA MET A 34 9.79 -12.36 -5.93
C MET A 34 10.12 -11.01 -5.29
N ASP A 35 11.40 -10.73 -5.00
CA ASP A 35 11.83 -9.46 -4.43
C ASP A 35 11.57 -8.28 -5.40
N LEU A 36 11.87 -8.47 -6.69
CA LEU A 36 11.55 -7.47 -7.71
C LEU A 36 10.05 -7.18 -7.78
N TRP A 37 9.23 -8.24 -7.74
CA TRP A 37 7.78 -8.12 -7.74
C TRP A 37 7.28 -7.31 -6.53
N GLN A 38 7.83 -7.57 -5.34
CA GLN A 38 7.49 -6.90 -4.10
C GLN A 38 7.78 -5.38 -4.16
N ILE A 39 8.90 -4.97 -4.78
CA ILE A 39 9.30 -3.56 -4.88
C ILE A 39 8.33 -2.75 -5.75
N PHE A 40 7.89 -3.33 -6.88
CA PHE A 40 6.90 -2.69 -7.75
C PHE A 40 5.54 -2.57 -7.06
N TYR A 41 5.15 -3.57 -6.27
CA TYR A 41 3.91 -3.54 -5.50
C TYR A 41 3.92 -2.43 -4.44
N VAL A 42 4.98 -2.35 -3.62
CA VAL A 42 5.13 -1.34 -2.56
C VAL A 42 5.12 0.09 -3.13
N SER A 43 5.77 0.30 -4.28
CA SER A 43 5.81 1.61 -4.93
C SER A 43 4.44 2.05 -5.45
N GLY A 44 3.66 1.12 -6.00
CA GLY A 44 2.29 1.38 -6.45
C GLY A 44 1.37 1.76 -5.29
N SER A 45 1.44 1.00 -4.19
CA SER A 45 0.63 1.27 -2.99
C SER A 45 0.96 2.63 -2.35
N LEU A 46 2.21 3.12 -2.44
CA LEU A 46 2.59 4.45 -1.95
C LEU A 46 1.88 5.58 -2.72
N LEU A 47 1.90 5.52 -4.05
CA LEU A 47 1.36 6.56 -4.91
C LEU A 47 -0.15 6.73 -4.73
N ILE A 48 -0.85 5.61 -4.54
CA ILE A 48 -2.30 5.61 -4.28
C ILE A 48 -2.59 6.33 -2.96
N LYS A 49 -1.89 5.96 -1.88
CA LYS A 49 -2.11 6.52 -0.53
C LYS A 49 -1.77 8.01 -0.44
N THR A 50 -0.66 8.43 -1.04
CA THR A 50 -0.26 9.85 -1.05
C THR A 50 -1.20 10.71 -1.91
N SER A 51 -1.69 10.21 -3.06
CA SER A 51 -2.66 10.90 -3.90
C SER A 51 -4.00 11.13 -3.18
N ILE A 52 -4.49 10.10 -2.47
CA ILE A 52 -5.71 10.16 -1.68
C ILE A 52 -5.58 11.18 -0.53
N CYS A 53 -4.47 11.13 0.20
CA CYS A 53 -4.27 12.08 1.30
C CYS A 53 -4.08 13.53 0.79
N ALA A 54 -3.43 13.73 -0.35
CA ALA A 54 -3.29 15.04 -0.98
C ALA A 54 -4.64 15.64 -1.42
N THR A 55 -5.52 14.81 -1.99
CA THR A 55 -6.89 15.25 -2.35
C THR A 55 -7.73 15.61 -1.12
N LEU A 56 -7.59 14.88 -0.01
CA LEU A 56 -8.26 15.18 1.27
C LEU A 56 -7.75 16.47 1.93
N ILE A 57 -6.44 16.75 1.88
CA ILE A 57 -5.85 17.99 2.42
C ILE A 57 -6.43 19.25 1.75
N ARG A 58 -6.75 19.15 0.45
CA ARG A 58 -7.33 20.26 -0.32
C ARG A 58 -8.79 20.57 0.08
N ILE A 59 -9.53 19.59 0.61
CA ILE A 59 -10.94 19.71 1.01
C ILE A 59 -11.08 20.05 2.51
N ALA A 60 -10.09 19.69 3.34
CA ALA A 60 -10.13 19.91 4.78
C ALA A 60 -10.00 21.39 5.17
N THR A 61 -11.13 22.04 5.49
CA THR A 61 -11.18 23.42 6.01
C THR A 61 -10.62 23.56 7.43
N HIS A 62 -10.84 22.58 8.31
CA HIS A 62 -10.44 22.67 9.72
C HIS A 62 -9.02 22.16 9.97
N ARG A 63 -8.21 22.96 10.69
CA ARG A 63 -6.78 22.68 10.99
C ARG A 63 -6.55 21.35 11.73
N ARG A 64 -7.47 20.90 12.60
CA ARG A 64 -7.35 19.63 13.33
C ARG A 64 -7.29 18.42 12.39
N PHE A 65 -8.10 18.41 11.34
CA PHE A 65 -8.11 17.33 10.35
C PHE A 65 -6.90 17.38 9.41
N LYS A 66 -6.35 18.57 9.13
CA LYS A 66 -5.08 18.71 8.40
C LYS A 66 -3.91 18.04 9.13
N TYR A 67 -3.81 18.19 10.45
CA TYR A 67 -2.76 17.52 11.22
C TYR A 67 -2.92 15.99 11.22
N ALA A 68 -4.15 15.48 11.36
CA ALA A 68 -4.42 14.04 11.27
C ALA A 68 -4.04 13.48 9.90
N LEU A 69 -4.38 14.18 8.80
CA LEU A 69 -4.00 13.81 7.44
C LEU A 69 -2.49 13.85 7.21
N TYR A 70 -1.79 14.86 7.73
CA TYR A 70 -0.32 14.93 7.67
C TYR A 70 0.34 13.76 8.43
N GLY A 71 -0.21 13.40 9.60
CA GLY A 71 0.22 12.22 10.34
C GLY A 71 0.04 10.92 9.55
N LEU A 72 -1.06 10.81 8.80
CA LEU A 72 -1.38 9.65 7.98
C LEU A 72 -0.44 9.51 6.77
N ILE A 73 -0.09 10.64 6.13
CA ILE A 73 0.95 10.69 5.09
C ILE A 73 2.31 10.27 5.66
N ALA A 74 2.68 10.77 6.84
CA ALA A 74 3.94 10.42 7.48
C ALA A 74 4.00 8.93 7.84
N MET A 75 2.92 8.36 8.37
CA MET A 75 2.78 6.93 8.67
C MET A 75 2.88 6.08 7.40
N SER A 76 2.24 6.48 6.31
CA SER A 76 2.32 5.76 5.03
C SER A 76 3.70 5.84 4.38
N ALA A 77 4.37 6.99 4.48
CA ALA A 77 5.74 7.15 3.98
C ALA A 77 6.72 6.30 4.80
N ALA A 78 6.55 6.29 6.13
CA ALA A 78 7.33 5.44 7.02
C ALA A 78 7.14 3.95 6.73
N SER A 79 5.90 3.48 6.54
CA SER A 79 5.65 2.06 6.22
C SER A 79 6.30 1.63 4.91
N THR A 80 6.34 2.50 3.90
CA THR A 80 7.02 2.21 2.62
C THR A 80 8.54 2.22 2.74
N PHE A 81 9.10 3.11 3.56
CA PHE A 81 10.54 3.15 3.79
C PHE A 81 11.00 1.90 4.56
N ILE A 82 10.24 1.50 5.59
CA ILE A 82 10.49 0.29 6.37
C ILE A 82 10.30 -0.96 5.48
N ALA A 83 9.30 -0.99 4.60
CA ALA A 83 9.10 -2.09 3.65
C ALA A 83 10.30 -2.27 2.71
N ILE A 84 10.85 -1.17 2.16
CA ILE A 84 12.04 -1.21 1.31
C ILE A 84 13.25 -1.74 2.07
N LEU A 85 13.47 -1.29 3.31
CA LEU A 85 14.55 -1.79 4.17
C LEU A 85 14.37 -3.27 4.55
N ALA A 86 13.13 -3.71 4.82
CA ALA A 86 12.82 -5.10 5.16
C ALA A 86 13.08 -6.05 3.97
N VAL A 87 12.73 -5.63 2.75
CA VAL A 87 13.02 -6.38 1.52
C VAL A 87 14.54 -6.47 1.29
N LEU A 88 15.28 -5.37 1.48
CA LEU A 88 16.73 -5.38 1.31
C LEU A 88 17.46 -6.28 2.33
N THR A 89 16.88 -6.47 3.52
CA THR A 89 17.52 -7.21 4.63
C THR A 89 16.98 -8.64 4.84
N ILE A 90 15.97 -9.07 4.07
CA ILE A 90 15.30 -10.39 4.16
C ILE A 90 14.94 -10.74 5.62
N ILE A 91 14.44 -9.76 6.38
CA ILE A 91 14.02 -9.98 7.77
C ILE A 91 12.52 -10.27 7.80
N ILE A 92 12.16 -11.55 7.91
CA ILE A 92 10.77 -12.03 7.92
C ILE A 92 9.95 -11.34 9.03
N THR A 93 10.54 -11.10 10.20
CA THR A 93 9.88 -10.44 11.34
C THR A 93 9.47 -9.00 11.04
N LEU A 94 10.30 -8.26 10.30
CA LEU A 94 9.97 -6.88 9.91
C LEU A 94 8.86 -6.85 8.88
N THR A 95 8.86 -7.78 7.93
CA THR A 95 7.80 -7.92 6.92
C THR A 95 6.43 -8.13 7.58
N TYR A 96 6.35 -8.96 8.62
CA TYR A 96 5.10 -9.19 9.35
C TYR A 96 4.57 -7.91 10.02
N VAL A 97 5.46 -7.16 10.69
CA VAL A 97 5.09 -5.89 11.34
C VAL A 97 4.63 -4.85 10.31
N VAL A 98 5.30 -4.78 9.16
CA VAL A 98 4.91 -3.90 8.04
C VAL A 98 3.53 -4.24 7.50
N SER A 99 3.18 -5.53 7.37
CA SER A 99 1.84 -5.96 6.95
C SER A 99 0.76 -5.48 7.92
N VAL A 100 0.98 -5.62 9.24
CA VAL A 100 0.04 -5.14 10.26
C VAL A 100 -0.16 -3.62 10.16
N ILE A 101 0.93 -2.86 10.00
CA ILE A 101 0.88 -1.40 9.85
C ILE A 101 0.12 -0.99 8.56
N ASN A 102 0.34 -1.71 7.46
CA ASN A 102 -0.34 -1.44 6.20
C ASN A 102 -1.86 -1.66 6.30
N ILE A 103 -2.30 -2.75 6.95
CA ILE A 103 -3.72 -3.02 7.20
C ILE A 103 -4.35 -1.89 8.04
N ILE A 104 -3.69 -1.47 9.12
CA ILE A 104 -4.16 -0.36 9.96
C ILE A 104 -4.27 0.93 9.15
N ASN A 105 -3.31 1.19 8.27
CA ASN A 105 -3.30 2.36 7.42
C ASN A 105 -4.47 2.32 6.39
N ASP A 106 -4.80 1.16 5.84
CA ASP A 106 -5.94 1.00 4.92
C ASP A 106 -7.27 1.33 5.61
N PHE A 107 -7.47 0.84 6.83
CA PHE A 107 -8.63 1.21 7.65
C PHE A 107 -8.66 2.71 7.98
N SER A 108 -7.49 3.29 8.27
CA SER A 108 -7.38 4.71 8.60
C SER A 108 -7.75 5.60 7.41
N VAL A 109 -7.25 5.28 6.21
CA VAL A 109 -7.60 5.99 4.96
C VAL A 109 -9.10 5.86 4.66
N ALA A 110 -9.70 4.68 4.86
CA ALA A 110 -11.12 4.44 4.60
C ALA A 110 -12.05 5.25 5.53
N ILE A 111 -11.69 5.39 6.81
CA ILE A 111 -12.52 6.06 7.83
C ILE A 111 -12.36 7.60 7.77
N THR A 112 -11.18 8.10 7.41
CA THR A 112 -10.85 9.53 7.36
C THR A 112 -11.89 10.42 6.64
N PRO A 113 -12.38 10.11 5.42
CA PRO A 113 -13.38 10.93 4.75
C PRO A 113 -14.75 10.90 5.42
N ILE A 114 -15.18 9.76 5.97
CA ILE A 114 -16.47 9.62 6.66
C ILE A 114 -16.49 10.55 7.88
N PHE A 115 -15.40 10.53 8.65
CA PHE A 115 -15.26 11.33 9.86
C PHE A 115 -15.11 12.83 9.52
N LEU A 116 -14.35 13.17 8.47
CA LEU A 116 -14.21 14.54 7.98
C LEU A 116 -15.54 15.14 7.52
N LEU A 117 -16.37 14.35 6.81
CA LEU A 117 -17.62 14.80 6.23
C LEU A 117 -18.78 14.81 7.24
N TRP A 118 -18.63 14.21 8.42
CA TRP A 118 -19.71 14.13 9.43
C TRP A 118 -20.16 15.50 9.92
N ASN A 119 -19.21 16.43 10.13
CA ASN A 119 -19.50 17.74 10.72
C ASN A 119 -19.55 18.91 9.72
N ILE A 120 -19.38 18.64 8.42
CA ILE A 120 -19.33 19.66 7.37
C ILE A 120 -20.67 19.71 6.62
N GLN A 121 -21.31 20.89 6.60
CA GLN A 121 -22.56 21.16 5.86
C GLN A 121 -22.30 21.30 4.34
N MET A 122 -21.97 20.21 3.66
CA MET A 122 -21.87 20.16 2.20
C MET A 122 -23.09 19.49 1.55
N ARG A 123 -23.34 19.81 0.28
CA ARG A 123 -24.40 19.21 -0.55
C ARG A 123 -24.21 17.68 -0.58
N ARG A 124 -25.24 16.92 -0.16
CA ARG A 124 -25.17 15.45 0.07
C ARG A 124 -24.58 14.64 -1.12
N ARG A 125 -24.74 15.12 -2.35
CA ARG A 125 -24.17 14.48 -3.55
C ARG A 125 -22.65 14.48 -3.58
N LEU A 126 -22.01 15.58 -3.16
CA LEU A 126 -20.55 15.68 -3.14
C LEU A 126 -19.96 14.79 -2.04
N LYS A 127 -20.64 14.72 -0.89
CA LYS A 127 -20.31 13.83 0.23
C LYS A 127 -20.28 12.36 -0.21
N ILE A 128 -21.30 11.92 -0.95
CA ILE A 128 -21.40 10.55 -1.44
C ILE A 128 -20.34 10.26 -2.52
N LEU A 129 -20.12 11.18 -3.48
CA LEU A 129 -19.11 11.03 -4.52
C LEU A 129 -17.70 10.87 -3.96
N THR A 130 -17.31 11.70 -2.98
CA THR A 130 -15.99 11.59 -2.35
C THR A 130 -15.84 10.26 -1.61
N THR A 131 -16.87 9.76 -0.93
CA THR A 131 -16.84 8.45 -0.27
C THR A 131 -16.72 7.30 -1.28
N ILE A 132 -17.44 7.36 -2.41
CA ILE A 132 -17.41 6.30 -3.44
C ILE A 132 -16.06 6.28 -4.17
N ILE A 133 -15.52 7.45 -4.57
CA ILE A 133 -14.24 7.54 -5.27
C ILE A 133 -13.09 7.02 -4.39
N LEU A 134 -13.12 7.30 -3.08
CA LEU A 134 -12.11 6.80 -2.15
C LEU A 134 -12.27 5.31 -1.82
N GLY A 135 -13.50 4.80 -1.74
CA GLY A 135 -13.76 3.37 -1.57
C GLY A 135 -13.21 2.53 -2.72
N LEU A 136 -13.11 3.11 -3.91
CA LEU A 136 -12.48 2.49 -5.08
C LEU A 136 -10.95 2.40 -4.97
N GLY A 137 -10.33 3.23 -4.13
CA GLY A 137 -8.88 3.23 -3.89
C GLY A 137 -8.38 2.23 -2.84
N ILE A 138 -9.30 1.44 -2.26
CA ILE A 138 -9.02 0.33 -1.32
C ILE A 138 -8.70 -0.98 -2.08
N LEU A 139 -8.85 -0.98 -3.41
CA LEU A 139 -8.73 -2.15 -4.30
C LEU A 139 -7.31 -2.36 -4.84
#